data_AF-A0A9Q9AIS0-F1
#
_entry.id   AF-A0A9Q9AIS0-F1
#
_cell.length_a   1.000
_cell.length_b   1.000
_cell.length_c   1.000
_cell.angle_alpha   90.00
_cell.angle_beta   90.00
_cell.angle_gamma   90.00
#
_symmetry.space_group_name_H-M   'P 1'
#
loop_
_entity.id
_entity.type
_entity.pdbx_description
1 polymer ?
#
loop_
_entity_poly.entity_id
_entity_poly.type
_entity_poly.pdbx_seq_one_letter_code
_entity_poly.pdbx_strand_id
1 'polypeptide(L)'
;MDLSDSTTQYTAGLSLLALAAGFLLFQPTGFVKWLQKKNYQYEVTFSLYMLTPTEKFVFNSILFLTFSLFLIASVVYLPNHIMTMSRRTYYYFAGDASLSASSRNAAETLYGTATRAADAASEWVQTAFNRTTEAAADAAVSQAAAESVVETVAQAAQPIGVN
;
A
#
# COMPACT_ATOMS: atom_id res chain seq x y z
N MET A 1 -17.79 41.68 27.49
CA MET A 1 -16.42 41.19 27.78
C MET A 1 -16.01 40.35 26.59
N ASP A 2 -14.99 40.80 25.87
CA ASP A 2 -14.52 40.13 24.66
C ASP A 2 -13.71 38.88 25.05
N LEU A 3 -14.24 37.70 24.75
CA LEU A 3 -13.65 36.41 25.12
C LEU A 3 -12.51 35.98 24.17
N SER A 4 -12.22 36.81 23.16
CA SER A 4 -11.16 36.59 22.18
C SER A 4 -9.79 37.09 22.62
N ASP A 5 -9.69 37.87 23.69
CA ASP A 5 -8.42 38.41 24.15
C ASP A 5 -7.58 37.31 24.84
N SER A 6 -6.35 37.13 24.38
CA SER A 6 -5.47 36.01 24.78
C SER A 6 -5.21 36.04 26.29
N THR A 7 -5.04 37.22 26.87
CA THR A 7 -4.89 37.41 28.32
C THR A 7 -6.13 36.95 29.09
N THR A 8 -7.33 37.26 28.59
CA THR A 8 -8.59 36.83 29.21
C THR A 8 -8.79 35.32 29.11
N GLN A 9 -8.37 34.69 28.02
CA GLN A 9 -8.43 33.23 27.86
C GLN A 9 -7.52 32.50 28.85
N TYR A 10 -6.29 32.99 29.08
CA TYR A 10 -5.41 32.39 30.09
C TYR A 10 -5.93 32.60 31.51
N THR A 11 -6.46 33.78 31.84
CA THR A 11 -7.06 34.04 33.15
C THR A 11 -8.31 33.21 33.39
N ALA A 12 -9.16 33.02 32.37
CA ALA A 12 -10.32 32.14 32.44
C ALA A 12 -9.90 30.66 32.54
N GLY A 13 -8.86 30.24 31.80
CA GLY A 13 -8.30 28.90 31.87
C GLY A 13 -7.68 28.60 33.23
N LEU A 14 -6.90 29.54 33.80
CA LEU A 14 -6.31 29.42 35.13
C LEU A 14 -7.37 29.38 36.23
N SER A 15 -8.42 30.21 36.15
CA SER A 15 -9.50 30.21 37.13
C SER A 15 -10.37 28.94 37.03
N LEU A 16 -10.63 28.42 35.83
CA LEU A 16 -11.26 27.11 35.63
C LEU A 16 -10.40 25.97 36.16
N LEU A 17 -9.08 25.99 35.91
CA LEU A 17 -8.15 24.98 36.40
C LEU A 17 -8.02 25.04 37.92
N ALA A 18 -8.00 26.24 38.51
CA ALA A 18 -7.98 26.43 39.95
C ALA A 18 -9.30 26.00 40.61
N LEU A 19 -10.46 26.26 39.99
CA LEU A 19 -11.75 25.77 40.46
C LEU A 19 -11.86 24.24 40.32
N ALA A 20 -11.38 23.67 39.22
CA ALA A 20 -11.33 22.22 39.04
C ALA A 20 -10.37 21.56 40.04
N ALA A 21 -9.21 22.16 40.28
CA ALA A 21 -8.25 21.70 41.30
C ALA A 21 -8.83 21.86 42.71
N GLY A 22 -9.51 22.96 43.00
CA GLY A 22 -10.20 23.19 44.28
C GLY A 22 -11.33 22.19 44.51
N PHE A 23 -12.14 21.90 43.49
CA PHE A 23 -13.18 20.87 43.53
C PHE A 23 -12.59 19.47 43.72
N LEU A 24 -11.46 19.18 43.06
CA LEU A 24 -10.76 17.90 43.15
C LEU A 24 -9.98 17.73 44.48
N LEU A 25 -9.59 18.82 45.14
CA LEU A 25 -8.99 18.83 46.48
C LEU A 25 -10.05 18.75 47.59
N PHE A 26 -11.19 19.42 47.42
CA PHE A 26 -12.26 19.44 48.42
C PHE A 26 -13.06 18.13 48.45
N GLN A 27 -13.15 17.43 47.32
CA GLN A 27 -13.67 16.07 47.27
C GLN A 27 -12.51 15.08 47.38
N PRO A 28 -12.40 14.24 48.43
CA PRO A 28 -11.51 13.09 48.40
C PRO A 28 -12.12 12.08 47.43
N THR A 29 -11.91 12.32 46.14
CA THR A 29 -12.35 11.45 45.07
C THR A 29 -11.81 10.04 45.33
N GLY A 30 -12.55 9.01 44.91
CA GLY A 30 -12.10 7.61 45.06
C GLY A 30 -10.69 7.39 44.49
N PHE A 31 -10.28 8.22 43.52
CA PHE A 31 -8.95 8.24 42.93
C PHE A 31 -7.84 8.65 43.91
N VAL A 32 -8.02 9.71 44.72
CA VAL A 32 -7.01 10.13 45.72
C VAL A 32 -6.83 9.05 46.79
N LYS A 33 -7.93 8.47 47.28
CA LYS A 33 -7.88 7.35 48.22
C LYS A 33 -7.23 6.09 47.61
N TRP A 34 -7.50 5.83 46.33
CA TRP A 34 -6.87 4.74 45.60
C TRP A 34 -5.36 4.98 45.41
N LEU A 35 -4.94 6.19 45.09
CA LEU A 35 -3.53 6.58 45.01
C LEU A 35 -2.81 6.43 46.35
N GLN A 36 -3.43 6.88 47.45
CA GLN A 36 -2.90 6.67 48.80
C GLN A 36 -2.71 5.18 49.08
N LYS A 37 -3.72 4.35 48.79
CA LYS A 37 -3.63 2.88 48.95
C LYS A 37 -2.51 2.27 48.12
N LYS A 38 -2.26 2.77 46.91
CA LYS A 38 -1.14 2.32 46.06
C LYS A 38 0.21 2.73 46.62
N ASN A 39 0.33 3.91 47.21
CA ASN A 39 1.53 4.35 47.89
C ASN A 39 1.84 3.46 49.10
N TYR A 40 0.85 3.19 49.96
CA TYR A 40 1.01 2.25 51.09
C TYR A 40 1.41 0.84 50.63
N GLN A 41 0.78 0.33 49.58
CA GLN A 41 1.11 -0.99 49.07
C GLN A 41 2.52 -1.03 48.45
N TYR A 42 2.98 0.06 47.85
CA TYR A 42 4.35 0.20 47.37
C TYR A 42 5.35 0.13 48.53
N GLU A 43 5.08 0.79 49.66
CA GLU A 43 5.94 0.71 50.85
C GLU A 43 6.00 -0.70 51.45
N VAL A 44 4.89 -1.42 51.45
CA VAL A 44 4.77 -2.77 52.04
C VAL A 44 5.33 -3.86 51.14
N THR A 45 5.01 -3.84 49.84
CA THR A 45 5.34 -4.95 48.91
C THR A 45 6.77 -4.86 48.40
N PHE A 46 7.28 -3.64 48.28
CA PHE A 46 8.63 -3.40 47.77
C PHE A 46 9.66 -3.32 48.92
N SER A 47 9.26 -3.67 50.16
CA SER A 47 10.09 -3.57 51.37
C SER A 47 10.70 -2.18 51.60
N LEU A 48 10.20 -1.14 50.92
CA LEU A 48 10.71 0.23 51.02
C LEU A 48 10.52 0.77 52.42
N TYR A 49 9.52 0.30 53.18
CA TYR A 49 9.35 0.70 54.57
C TYR A 49 10.57 0.37 55.45
N MET A 50 11.29 -0.71 55.14
CA MET A 50 12.44 -1.18 55.93
C MET A 50 13.75 -0.48 55.55
N LEU A 51 13.76 0.28 54.46
CA LEU A 51 14.92 1.01 53.99
C LEU A 51 14.96 2.41 54.61
N THR A 52 16.18 2.87 54.90
CA THR A 52 16.44 4.23 55.39
C THR A 52 15.96 5.26 54.36
N PRO A 53 15.45 6.45 54.72
CA PRO A 53 14.89 7.41 53.75
C PRO A 53 15.84 7.78 52.60
N THR A 54 17.15 7.77 52.84
CA THR A 54 18.21 7.96 51.83
C THR A 54 18.30 6.78 50.87
N GLU A 55 18.14 5.55 51.35
CA GLU A 55 18.17 4.32 50.55
C GLU A 55 16.94 4.21 49.64
N LYS A 56 15.75 4.65 50.11
CA LYS A 56 14.53 4.72 49.29
C LYS A 56 14.72 5.60 48.05
N PHE A 57 15.44 6.71 48.20
CA PHE A 57 15.72 7.63 47.09
C PHE A 57 16.64 7.00 46.04
N VAL A 58 17.71 6.33 46.49
CA VAL A 58 18.64 5.62 45.60
C VAL A 58 17.92 4.50 44.86
N PHE A 59 17.10 3.72 45.55
CA PHE A 59 16.34 2.63 44.94
C PHE A 59 15.37 3.13 43.87
N ASN A 60 14.56 4.16 44.20
CA ASN A 60 13.63 4.74 43.24
C ASN A 60 14.34 5.39 42.04
N SER A 61 15.55 5.93 42.24
CA SER A 61 16.38 6.47 41.16
C SER A 61 16.88 5.38 40.21
N ILE A 62 17.32 4.24 40.73
CA ILE A 62 17.73 3.09 39.90
C ILE A 62 16.52 2.52 39.15
N LEU A 63 15.38 2.38 39.80
CA LEU A 63 14.14 1.93 39.16
C LEU A 63 13.74 2.90 38.04
N PHE A 64 13.71 4.20 38.31
CA PHE A 64 13.41 5.23 37.32
C PHE A 64 14.39 5.18 36.15
N LEU A 65 15.70 5.07 36.42
CA LEU A 65 16.72 4.99 35.38
C LEU A 65 16.58 3.74 34.52
N THR A 66 16.34 2.58 35.14
CA THR A 66 16.15 1.31 34.44
C THR A 66 14.87 1.34 33.60
N PHE A 67 13.77 1.86 34.15
CA PHE A 67 12.51 1.97 33.45
C PHE A 67 12.54 3.01 32.34
N SER A 68 13.22 4.14 32.55
CA SER A 68 13.45 5.15 31.51
C SER A 68 14.26 4.58 30.36
N LEU A 69 15.35 3.87 30.67
CA LEU A 69 16.17 3.19 29.67
C LEU A 69 15.33 2.15 28.90
N PHE A 70 14.53 1.37 29.61
CA PHE A 70 13.63 0.38 29.02
C PHE A 70 12.56 1.01 28.13
N LEU A 71 11.93 2.10 28.55
CA LEU A 71 10.93 2.81 27.76
C LEU A 71 11.52 3.37 26.48
N ILE A 72 12.70 4.00 26.55
CA ILE A 72 13.37 4.53 25.36
C ILE A 72 13.73 3.40 24.40
N ALA A 73 14.30 2.31 24.92
CA ALA A 73 14.59 1.12 24.13
C ALA A 73 13.32 0.53 23.50
N SER A 74 12.21 0.46 24.25
CA SER A 74 10.92 -0.01 23.76
C SER A 74 10.39 0.89 22.64
N VAL A 75 10.30 2.20 22.84
CA VAL A 75 9.76 3.11 21.82
C VAL A 75 10.58 3.09 20.53
N VAL A 76 11.91 2.98 20.60
CA VAL A 76 12.79 3.01 19.42
C VAL A 76 12.93 1.64 18.75
N TYR A 77 13.10 0.56 19.51
CA TYR A 77 13.42 -0.76 18.97
C TYR A 77 12.19 -1.65 18.73
N LEU A 78 11.17 -1.53 19.59
CA LEU A 78 9.96 -2.35 19.51
C LEU A 78 9.17 -2.20 18.19
N PRO A 79 8.99 -1.01 17.56
CA PRO A 79 8.19 -0.92 16.34
C PRO A 79 8.80 -1.72 15.19
N ASN A 80 10.12 -1.64 15.00
CA ASN A 80 10.83 -2.43 13.99
C ASN A 80 10.74 -3.93 14.31
N HIS A 81 10.87 -4.30 15.59
CA HIS A 81 10.77 -5.70 16.02
C HIS A 81 9.37 -6.28 15.80
N ILE A 82 8.31 -5.54 16.12
CA ILE A 82 6.91 -5.94 15.90
C ILE A 82 6.61 -6.08 14.40
N MET A 83 7.15 -5.20 13.54
CA MET A 83 6.92 -5.27 12.09
C MET A 83 7.51 -6.57 11.48
N THR A 84 8.71 -6.97 11.92
CA THR A 84 9.33 -8.21 11.44
C THR A 84 8.60 -9.47 11.93
N MET A 85 8.17 -9.48 13.20
CA MET A 85 7.41 -10.60 13.77
C MET A 85 6.01 -10.70 13.14
N SER A 86 5.29 -9.58 13.00
CA SER A 86 3.95 -9.56 12.41
C SER A 86 3.92 -10.03 10.96
N ARG A 87 4.92 -9.72 10.13
CA ARG A 87 5.01 -10.25 8.76
C ARG A 87 5.12 -11.76 8.72
N ARG A 88 5.90 -12.35 9.64
CA ARG A 88 6.03 -13.81 9.77
C ARG A 88 4.74 -14.43 10.30
N THR A 89 4.13 -13.85 11.32
CA THR A 89 2.84 -14.30 11.86
C THR A 89 1.73 -14.20 10.81
N TYR A 90 1.70 -13.12 10.01
CA TYR A 90 0.75 -12.96 8.91
C TYR A 90 0.96 -14.00 7.82
N TYR A 91 2.20 -14.38 7.53
CA TYR A 91 2.48 -15.49 6.62
C TYR A 91 1.93 -16.83 7.15
N TYR A 92 2.03 -17.10 8.46
CA TYR A 92 1.46 -18.33 9.02
C TYR A 92 -0.07 -18.29 9.13
N PHE A 93 -0.68 -17.11 9.27
CA PHE A 93 -2.13 -16.96 9.44
C PHE A 93 -2.88 -16.81 8.11
N ALA A 94 -2.31 -16.12 7.12
CA ALA A 94 -2.88 -15.89 5.79
C ALA A 94 -2.24 -16.75 4.69
N GLY A 95 -1.37 -17.70 5.09
CA GLY A 95 -0.40 -18.41 4.26
C GLY A 95 -0.96 -19.32 3.17
N ASP A 96 -2.24 -19.67 3.20
CA ASP A 96 -2.85 -20.43 2.10
C ASP A 96 -3.56 -19.50 1.10
N ALA A 97 -4.18 -18.41 1.56
CA ALA A 97 -4.99 -17.54 0.69
C ALA A 97 -4.15 -16.56 -0.15
N SER A 98 -3.07 -15.99 0.39
CA SER A 98 -2.33 -14.92 -0.31
C SER A 98 -1.36 -15.43 -1.39
N LEU A 99 -0.70 -16.56 -1.14
CA LEU A 99 0.19 -17.20 -2.12
C LEU A 99 -0.62 -17.82 -3.27
N SER A 100 -1.75 -18.46 -2.96
CA SER A 100 -2.65 -19.01 -3.98
C SER A 100 -3.32 -17.90 -4.81
N ALA A 101 -3.74 -16.78 -4.20
CA ALA A 101 -4.29 -15.64 -4.94
C ALA A 101 -3.26 -14.96 -5.84
N SER A 102 -2.03 -14.75 -5.35
CA SER A 102 -0.95 -14.16 -6.16
C SER A 102 -0.54 -15.05 -7.34
N SER A 103 -0.48 -16.37 -7.12
CA SER A 103 -0.21 -17.36 -8.17
C SER A 103 -1.33 -17.42 -9.23
N ARG A 104 -2.59 -17.37 -8.80
CA ARG A 104 -3.76 -17.34 -9.71
C ARG A 104 -3.77 -16.08 -10.58
N ASN A 105 -3.53 -14.91 -10.00
CA ASN A 105 -3.47 -13.66 -10.75
C ASN A 105 -2.33 -13.65 -11.78
N ALA A 106 -1.16 -14.20 -11.42
CA ALA A 106 -0.06 -14.36 -12.36
C ALA A 106 -0.42 -15.31 -13.52
N ALA A 107 -1.09 -16.43 -13.23
CA ALA A 107 -1.55 -17.37 -14.25
C ALA A 107 -2.60 -16.77 -15.19
N GLU A 108 -3.56 -16.01 -14.66
CA GLU A 108 -4.59 -15.33 -15.46
C GLU A 108 -4.01 -14.26 -16.39
N THR A 109 -3.06 -13.45 -15.90
CA THR A 109 -2.38 -12.44 -16.74
C THR A 109 -1.56 -13.08 -17.85
N LEU A 110 -0.90 -14.21 -17.57
CA LEU A 110 -0.10 -14.92 -18.56
C LEU A 110 -0.98 -15.58 -19.63
N TYR A 111 -2.08 -16.25 -19.21
CA TYR A 111 -3.04 -16.86 -20.12
C TYR A 111 -3.70 -15.81 -21.02
N GLY A 112 -4.18 -14.70 -20.43
CA GLY A 112 -4.78 -13.60 -21.19
C GLY A 112 -3.81 -12.93 -22.17
N THR A 113 -2.53 -12.82 -21.81
CA THR A 113 -1.50 -12.26 -22.72
C THR A 113 -1.19 -13.23 -23.86
N ALA A 114 -1.12 -14.53 -23.58
CA ALA A 114 -0.88 -15.56 -24.59
C ALA A 114 -2.04 -15.67 -25.59
N THR A 115 -3.30 -15.65 -25.12
CA THR A 115 -4.48 -15.68 -26.00
C THR A 115 -4.53 -14.45 -26.91
N ARG A 116 -4.31 -13.25 -26.36
CA ARG A 116 -4.29 -12.02 -27.19
C ARG A 116 -3.17 -12.02 -28.23
N ALA A 117 -2.01 -12.57 -27.89
CA ALA A 117 -0.90 -12.70 -28.83
C ALA A 117 -1.23 -13.71 -29.95
N ALA A 118 -1.89 -14.83 -29.62
CA ALA A 118 -2.34 -15.82 -30.59
C ALA A 118 -3.43 -15.25 -31.51
N ASP A 119 -4.39 -14.52 -30.97
CA ASP A 119 -5.45 -13.87 -31.74
C ASP A 119 -4.87 -12.84 -32.71
N ALA A 120 -3.99 -11.95 -32.24
CA ALA A 120 -3.32 -10.96 -33.07
C ALA A 120 -2.45 -11.58 -34.18
N ALA A 121 -1.79 -12.71 -33.89
CA ALA A 121 -1.03 -13.44 -34.89
C ALA A 121 -1.94 -14.03 -35.98
N SER A 122 -3.10 -14.58 -35.61
CA SER A 122 -4.07 -15.13 -36.55
C SER A 122 -4.65 -14.05 -37.49
N GLU A 123 -4.99 -12.87 -36.94
CA GLU A 123 -5.51 -11.75 -37.71
C GLU A 123 -4.49 -11.21 -38.72
N TRP A 124 -3.23 -11.13 -38.31
CA TRP A 124 -2.15 -10.68 -39.18
C TRP A 124 -1.91 -11.66 -40.34
N VAL A 125 -1.93 -12.97 -40.07
CA VAL A 125 -1.79 -14.01 -41.10
C VAL A 125 -2.93 -13.91 -42.12
N GLN A 126 -4.17 -13.78 -41.66
CA GLN A 126 -5.33 -13.65 -42.55
C GLN A 126 -5.25 -12.38 -43.42
N THR A 127 -4.82 -11.26 -42.82
CA THR A 127 -4.64 -9.98 -43.51
C THR A 127 -3.50 -10.04 -44.54
N ALA A 128 -2.41 -10.72 -44.21
CA ALA A 128 -1.30 -10.93 -45.14
C ALA A 128 -1.74 -11.79 -46.32
N PHE A 129 -2.49 -12.87 -46.05
CA PHE A 129 -3.03 -13.75 -47.08
C PHE A 129 -3.93 -12.97 -48.04
N ASN A 130 -4.94 -12.26 -47.54
CA ASN A 130 -5.87 -11.50 -48.38
C ASN A 130 -5.14 -10.48 -49.27
N ARG A 131 -4.14 -9.76 -48.75
CA ARG A 131 -3.34 -8.82 -49.53
C ARG A 131 -2.54 -9.49 -50.64
N THR A 132 -2.05 -10.70 -50.42
CA THR A 132 -1.34 -11.46 -51.48
C THR A 132 -2.30 -11.95 -52.56
N THR A 133 -3.51 -12.37 -52.19
CA THR A 133 -4.54 -12.80 -53.14
C THR A 133 -5.03 -11.63 -53.97
N GLU A 134 -5.23 -10.46 -53.36
CA GLU A 134 -5.60 -9.22 -54.05
C GLU A 134 -4.49 -8.76 -55.02
N ALA A 135 -3.23 -8.76 -54.59
CA ALA A 135 -2.11 -8.41 -55.46
C ALA A 135 -1.92 -9.40 -56.63
N ALA A 136 -2.18 -10.69 -56.41
CA ALA A 136 -2.16 -11.70 -57.47
C ALA A 136 -3.33 -11.54 -58.46
N ALA A 137 -4.52 -11.17 -57.97
CA ALA A 137 -5.66 -10.86 -58.80
C ALA A 137 -5.40 -9.63 -59.69
N ASP A 138 -4.82 -8.56 -59.12
CA ASP A 138 -4.45 -7.35 -59.88
C ASP A 138 -3.39 -7.65 -60.95
N ALA A 139 -2.40 -8.50 -60.63
CA ALA A 139 -1.40 -8.92 -61.59
C ALA A 139 -2.00 -9.75 -62.74
N ALA A 140 -2.93 -10.67 -62.46
CA ALA A 140 -3.62 -11.47 -63.47
C ALA A 140 -4.50 -10.60 -64.39
N VAL A 141 -5.20 -9.60 -63.85
CA VAL A 141 -5.99 -8.63 -64.63
C VAL A 141 -5.09 -7.83 -65.57
N SER A 142 -3.88 -7.44 -65.12
CA SER A 142 -2.92 -6.73 -65.98
C SER A 142 -2.36 -7.60 -67.12
N GLN A 143 -2.17 -8.90 -66.90
CA GLN A 143 -1.73 -9.84 -67.94
C GLN A 143 -2.84 -10.14 -68.94
N ALA A 144 -4.08 -10.33 -68.49
CA ALA A 144 -5.23 -10.49 -69.38
C ALA A 144 -5.48 -9.23 -70.23
N ALA A 145 -5.27 -8.04 -69.67
CA ALA A 145 -5.32 -6.79 -70.43
C ALA A 145 -4.21 -6.74 -71.50
N ALA A 146 -3.00 -7.19 -71.20
CA ALA A 146 -1.90 -7.24 -72.16
C ALA A 146 -2.18 -8.19 -73.34
N GLU A 147 -2.76 -9.37 -73.10
CA GLU A 147 -3.13 -10.32 -74.17
C GLU A 147 -4.22 -9.74 -75.10
N SER A 148 -5.23 -9.06 -74.55
CA SER A 148 -6.28 -8.43 -75.37
C SER A 148 -5.76 -7.28 -76.26
N VAL A 149 -4.76 -6.53 -75.77
CA VAL A 149 -4.10 -5.47 -76.55
C VAL A 149 -3.29 -6.08 -77.70
N VAL A 150 -2.62 -7.22 -77.47
CA VAL A 150 -1.86 -7.94 -78.50
C VAL A 150 -2.77 -8.48 -79.60
N GLU A 151 -3.95 -9.04 -79.28
CA GLU A 151 -4.94 -9.45 -80.29
C GLU A 151 -5.45 -8.26 -81.12
N THR A 152 -5.72 -7.12 -80.47
CA THR A 152 -6.19 -5.91 -81.17
C THR A 152 -5.13 -5.36 -82.13
N VAL A 153 -3.84 -5.42 -81.76
CA VAL A 153 -2.72 -5.02 -82.61
C VAL A 153 -2.48 -6.02 -83.75
N ALA A 154 -2.66 -7.32 -83.52
CA ALA A 154 -2.54 -8.35 -84.56
C ALA A 154 -3.63 -8.22 -85.64
N GLN A 155 -4.84 -7.81 -85.27
CA GLN A 155 -5.94 -7.60 -86.22
C GLN A 155 -5.75 -6.35 -87.10
N ALA A 156 -4.95 -5.37 -86.65
CA ALA A 156 -4.55 -4.20 -87.44
C ALA A 156 -3.41 -4.48 -88.44
N ALA A 157 -2.74 -5.64 -88.36
CA ALA A 157 -1.56 -5.98 -89.15
C ALA A 157 -1.83 -6.91 -90.37
N GLN A 158 -3.08 -7.16 -90.75
CA GLN A 158 -3.36 -7.91 -91.98
C GLN A 158 -2.99 -7.09 -93.23
N PRO A 159 -2.25 -7.66 -94.20
CA PRO A 159 -1.73 -6.91 -95.34
C PRO A 159 -2.84 -6.51 -96.31
N ILE A 160 -2.97 -5.20 -96.55
CA ILE A 160 -3.66 -4.67 -97.72
C ILE A 160 -2.91 -5.16 -98.96
N GLY A 161 -3.56 -6.02 -99.74
CA GLY A 161 -3.04 -6.54 -101.01
C GLY A 161 -2.64 -5.42 -101.96
N VAL A 162 -1.45 -5.53 -102.53
CA VAL A 162 -1.05 -4.76 -103.70
C VAL A 162 -1.61 -5.46 -104.94
N ASN A 163 -2.16 -4.62 -105.83
CA ASN A 163 -2.42 -4.83 -107.26
C ASN A 163 -1.71 -6.03 -107.89
#